data_AF-A0A5C2HQ24-F1
#
_entry.id   AF-A0A5C2HQ24-F1
#
_cell.length_a   1.000
_cell.length_b   1.000
_cell.length_c   1.000
_cell.angle_alpha   90.00
_cell.angle_beta   90.00
_cell.angle_gamma   90.00
#
_symmetry.space_group_name_H-M   'P 1'
#
loop_
_entity.id
_entity.type
_entity.pdbx_description
1 polymer ?
#
loop_
_entity_poly.entity_id
_entity_poly.type
_entity_poly.pdbx_seq_one_letter_code
_entity_poly.pdbx_strand_id
1 'polypeptide(L)'
;MYLSDKLRNQLRDAIQHHFDAPKEIILFGSSVNPDSRGGDIDIALSSHYDRSQFRQRKAALLAALLQQDIELPLDLLQLQARCW
;
A
#
# COMPACT_ATOMS: atom_id res chain seq x y z
N MET A 1 -3.64 -12.41 -7.49
CA MET A 1 -3.55 -13.00 -6.15
C MET A 1 -4.76 -12.51 -5.37
N TYR A 2 -5.61 -13.39 -4.82
CA TYR A 2 -6.70 -12.92 -3.95
C TYR A 2 -6.13 -12.58 -2.57
N LEU A 3 -6.21 -11.31 -2.16
CA LEU A 3 -5.85 -10.90 -0.80
C LEU A 3 -6.93 -11.41 0.16
N SER A 4 -6.52 -12.22 1.14
CA SER A 4 -7.43 -12.59 2.24
C SER A 4 -7.85 -11.35 3.02
N ASP A 5 -9.05 -11.36 3.61
CA ASP A 5 -9.52 -10.22 4.41
C ASP A 5 -8.59 -9.92 5.59
N LYS A 6 -7.99 -10.96 6.17
CA LYS A 6 -6.95 -10.82 7.19
C LYS A 6 -5.79 -9.96 6.68
N LEU A 7 -5.25 -10.30 5.52
CA LEU A 7 -4.12 -9.57 4.95
C LEU A 7 -4.50 -8.15 4.53
N ARG A 8 -5.71 -7.95 3.96
CA ARG A 8 -6.23 -6.60 3.65
C ARG A 8 -6.29 -5.73 4.90
N ASN A 9 -6.79 -6.28 6.02
CA ASN A 9 -6.87 -5.55 7.27
C ASN A 9 -5.47 -5.22 7.82
N GLN A 10 -4.54 -6.18 7.81
CA GLN A 10 -3.16 -5.93 8.23
C GLN A 10 -2.48 -4.83 7.40
N LEU A 11 -2.60 -4.90 6.07
CA LEU A 11 -2.05 -3.87 5.18
C LEU A 11 -2.71 -2.51 5.42
N ARG A 12 -4.03 -2.47 5.58
CA ARG A 12 -4.76 -1.23 5.86
C ARG A 12 -4.29 -0.60 7.17
N ASP A 13 -4.16 -1.38 8.23
CA ASP A 13 -3.81 -0.89 9.55
C ASP A 13 -2.34 -0.39 9.56
N ALA A 14 -1.43 -1.13 8.91
CA ALA A 14 -0.04 -0.70 8.73
C ALA A 14 0.06 0.60 7.90
N ILE A 15 -0.68 0.71 6.80
CA ILE A 15 -0.74 1.93 5.98
C ILE A 15 -1.28 3.11 6.79
N GLN A 16 -2.36 2.92 7.54
CA GLN A 16 -2.92 3.99 8.37
C GLN A 16 -1.94 4.48 9.43
N HIS A 17 -1.17 3.56 10.03
CA HIS A 17 -0.13 3.90 11.00
C HIS A 17 1.03 4.70 10.38
N HIS A 18 1.49 4.30 9.19
CA HIS A 18 2.67 4.93 8.56
C HIS A 18 2.35 6.19 7.74
N PHE A 19 1.11 6.39 7.30
CA PHE A 19 0.71 7.51 6.43
C PHE A 19 -0.31 8.46 7.08
N ASP A 20 -0.49 8.38 8.40
CA ASP A 20 -1.37 9.25 9.20
C ASP A 20 -2.80 9.27 8.65
N ALA A 21 -3.39 8.07 8.47
CA ALA A 21 -4.72 7.84 7.93
C ALA A 21 -4.97 8.53 6.56
N PRO A 22 -4.42 7.99 5.46
CA PRO A 22 -4.62 8.55 4.13
C PRO A 22 -6.10 8.60 3.77
N LYS A 23 -6.52 9.67 3.07
CA LYS A 23 -7.92 9.90 2.69
C LYS A 23 -8.47 8.79 1.78
N GLU A 24 -7.59 8.16 1.01
CA GLU A 24 -7.94 7.16 0.01
C GLU A 24 -6.83 6.12 -0.11
N ILE A 25 -7.23 4.84 -0.09
CA ILE A 25 -6.40 3.66 -0.28
C ILE A 25 -7.03 2.84 -1.39
N ILE A 26 -6.37 2.77 -2.54
CA ILE A 26 -6.88 2.07 -3.73
C ILE A 26 -6.00 0.85 -3.98
N LEU A 27 -6.59 -0.35 -3.91
CA LEU A 27 -5.98 -1.55 -4.44
C LEU A 27 -6.28 -1.64 -5.94
N PHE A 28 -5.25 -1.78 -6.77
CA PHE A 28 -5.40 -1.89 -8.22
C PHE A 28 -4.48 -2.97 -8.78
N GLY A 29 -4.42 -3.06 -10.12
CA GLY A 29 -3.54 -3.99 -10.81
C GLY A 29 -4.01 -5.46 -10.75
N SER A 30 -3.05 -6.37 -10.90
CA SER A 30 -3.33 -7.82 -11.03
C SER A 30 -3.94 -8.45 -9.78
N SER A 31 -3.77 -7.81 -8.62
CA SER A 31 -4.30 -8.27 -7.34
C SER A 31 -5.79 -8.00 -7.13
N VAL A 32 -6.45 -7.29 -8.05
CA VAL A 32 -7.91 -7.09 -8.03
C VAL A 32 -8.67 -8.25 -8.66
N ASN A 33 -8.11 -8.90 -9.67
CA ASN A 33 -8.75 -10.02 -10.34
C ASN A 33 -8.44 -11.34 -9.58
N PRO A 34 -9.46 -12.03 -9.04
CA PRO A 34 -9.28 -13.27 -8.29
C PRO A 34 -8.70 -14.42 -9.12
N ASP A 35 -8.88 -14.40 -10.45
CA ASP A 35 -8.36 -15.43 -11.36
C ASP A 35 -6.86 -15.28 -11.64
N SER A 36 -6.27 -14.16 -11.25
CA SER A 36 -4.83 -13.89 -11.37
C SER A 36 -4.07 -14.71 -10.32
N ARG A 37 -3.21 -15.65 -10.74
CA ARG A 37 -2.37 -16.44 -9.82
C ARG A 37 -1.00 -15.79 -9.64
N GLY A 38 -0.69 -15.36 -8.41
CA GLY A 38 0.56 -14.66 -8.09
C GLY A 38 0.65 -13.28 -8.77
N GLY A 39 1.23 -12.30 -8.10
CA GLY A 39 1.40 -10.97 -8.67
C GLY A 39 1.61 -9.91 -7.61
N ASP A 40 2.17 -8.79 -8.05
CA ASP A 40 2.44 -7.63 -7.21
C ASP A 40 1.11 -7.05 -6.68
N ILE A 41 1.14 -6.59 -5.43
CA ILE A 41 0.08 -5.84 -4.77
C ILE A 41 0.33 -4.38 -5.09
N ASP A 42 -0.47 -3.81 -5.98
CA ASP A 42 -0.37 -2.40 -6.32
C ASP A 42 -1.35 -1.58 -5.46
N ILE A 43 -0.82 -0.68 -4.63
CA ILE A 43 -1.61 0.21 -3.76
C ILE A 43 -1.31 1.67 -4.06
N ALA A 44 -2.35 2.43 -4.33
CA ALA A 44 -2.30 3.87 -4.52
C ALA A 44 -2.84 4.57 -3.28
N LEU A 45 -2.09 5.54 -2.75
CA LEU A 45 -2.43 6.28 -1.54
C LEU A 45 -2.51 7.77 -1.81
N SER A 46 -3.61 8.41 -1.41
CA SER A 46 -3.61 9.87 -1.29
C SER A 46 -2.81 10.29 -0.06
N SER A 47 -1.94 11.27 -0.22
CA SER A 47 -1.17 11.81 0.90
C SER A 47 -0.86 13.29 0.70
N HIS A 48 -0.69 13.99 1.82
CA HIS A 48 -0.27 15.39 1.86
C HIS A 48 1.26 15.55 1.90
N TYR A 49 2.00 14.43 1.92
CA TYR A 49 3.45 14.42 1.97
C TYR A 49 4.06 14.86 0.64
N ASP A 50 5.22 15.50 0.71
CA ASP A 50 6.05 15.62 -0.49
C ASP A 50 6.62 14.26 -0.93
N ARG A 51 7.24 14.22 -2.10
CA ARG A 51 7.81 12.99 -2.68
C ARG A 51 8.89 12.35 -1.80
N SER A 52 9.68 13.16 -1.10
CA SER A 52 10.78 12.68 -0.24
C SER A 52 10.21 12.04 1.04
N GLN A 53 9.29 12.74 1.70
CA GLN A 53 8.57 12.26 2.88
C GLN A 53 7.78 10.98 2.56
N PHE A 54 7.09 10.94 1.41
CA PHE A 54 6.38 9.75 0.96
C PHE A 54 7.33 8.56 0.79
N ARG A 55 8.49 8.77 0.17
CA ARG A 55 9.51 7.71 -0.01
C ARG A 55 10.05 7.19 1.32
N GLN A 56 10.34 8.07 2.27
CA GLN A 56 10.81 7.67 3.60
C GLN A 56 9.75 6.83 4.33
N ARG A 57 8.49 7.27 4.31
CA ARG A 57 7.36 6.53 4.91
C ARG A 57 7.10 5.21 4.20
N LYS A 58 7.20 5.16 2.86
CA LYS A 58 7.13 3.91 2.07
C LYS A 58 8.21 2.92 2.51
N ALA A 59 9.45 3.37 2.65
CA ALA A 59 10.55 2.52 3.11
C ALA A 59 10.33 2.00 4.53
N ALA A 60 9.85 2.86 5.44
CA ALA A 60 9.54 2.48 6.82
C ALA A 60 8.40 1.44 6.89
N LEU A 61 7.35 1.61 6.09
CA LEU A 61 6.25 0.63 6.00
C LEU A 61 6.77 -0.73 5.51
N LEU A 62 7.55 -0.75 4.42
CA LEU A 62 8.09 -2.00 3.87
C LEU A 62 9.01 -2.71 4.89
N ALA A 63 9.85 -1.95 5.59
CA ALA A 63 10.69 -2.51 6.65
C ALA A 63 9.85 -3.10 7.81
N ALA A 64 8.76 -2.43 8.21
CA ALA A 64 7.87 -2.93 9.26
C ALA A 64 7.13 -4.22 8.84
N LEU A 65 6.69 -4.31 7.58
CA LEU A 65 6.07 -5.52 7.04
C LEU A 65 7.05 -6.70 7.03
N LEU A 66 8.31 -6.46 6.62
CA LEU A 66 9.37 -7.47 6.66
C LEU A 66 9.64 -7.97 8.09
N GLN A 67 9.66 -7.07 9.08
CA GLN A 67 9.84 -7.45 10.49
C GLN A 67 8.68 -8.31 11.05
N GLN A 68 7.54 -8.35 10.37
CA GLN A 68 6.37 -9.15 10.73
C GLN A 68 6.27 -10.45 9.91
N ASP A 69 7.34 -10.85 9.21
CA ASP A 69 7.36 -11.97 8.24
C ASP A 69 6.32 -11.82 7.11
N ILE A 70 5.95 -10.59 6.78
CA ILE A 70 5.07 -10.27 5.66
C ILE A 70 5.94 -9.91 4.45
N GLU A 71 6.45 -10.93 3.77
CA GLU A 71 7.14 -10.80 2.48
C GLU A 71 6.12 -10.83 1.34
N LEU A 72 5.60 -9.66 1.01
CA LEU A 72 4.69 -9.48 -0.13
C LEU A 72 5.34 -8.60 -1.18
N PRO A 73 5.17 -8.92 -2.48
CA PRO A 73 5.56 -8.01 -3.55
C PRO A 73 4.59 -6.82 -3.54
N LEU A 74 4.87 -5.79 -2.75
CA LEU A 74 4.01 -4.63 -2.56
C LEU A 74 4.62 -3.40 -3.24
N ASP A 75 3.90 -2.81 -4.20
CA ASP A 75 4.21 -1.49 -4.73
C ASP A 75 3.24 -0.42 -4.22
N LEU A 76 3.81 0.59 -3.55
CA LEU A 76 3.08 1.77 -3.07
C LEU A 76 3.30 2.95 -4.01
N LEU A 77 2.22 3.48 -4.57
CA LEU A 77 2.19 4.69 -5.37
C LEU A 77 1.54 5.85 -4.61
N GLN A 78 2.08 7.04 -4.82
CA GLN A 78 1.50 8.28 -4.30
C GLN A 78 0.49 8.84 -5.31
N LEU A 79 -0.78 8.94 -4.92
CA LEU A 79 -1.76 9.72 -5.65
C LEU A 79 -1.50 11.20 -5.40
N GLN A 80 -1.07 11.91 -6.45
CA GLN A 80 -1.05 13.36 -6.43
C GLN A 80 -2.44 13.85 -6.81
N ALA A 81 -3.09 14.60 -5.92
CA ALA A 81 -4.28 15.36 -6.27
C ALA A 81 -3.89 16.36 -7.37
N ARG A 82 -4.34 16.12 -8.60
CA ARG A 82 -4.32 17.15 -9.64
C ARG A 82 -5.34 18.21 -9.24
N CYS A 83 -4.88 19.33 -8.70
CA CYS A 83 -5.67 20.55 -8.67
C CYS A 83 -5.90 20.95 -10.13
N TRP A 84 -7.14 20.89 -10.60
CA TRP A 84 -7.59 21.52 -11.85
C TRP A 84 -8.02 22.95 -11.56
#